data_AF-A0A933X3J8-F1
#
_entry.id   AF-A0A933X3J8-F1
#
_cell.length_a   1.000
_cell.length_b   1.000
_cell.length_c   1.000
_cell.angle_alpha   90.00
_cell.angle_beta   90.00
_cell.angle_gamma   90.00
#
_symmetry.space_group_name_H-M   'P 1'
#
loop_
_entity.id
_entity.type
_entity.pdbx_description
1 polymer ?
#
loop_
_entity_poly.entity_id
_entity_poly.type
_entity_poly.pdbx_seq_one_letter_code
_entity_poly.pdbx_strand_id
1 'polypeptide(L)'
;MKKILLMLNMAVIAISTPLWAQETPPEIYAVDEFAPEKDPAFMKLIEKSELKQKAVDALKDSGGNWRELADAVKYSGADLRDDMLWLITVMRHLDRLEMTKDILIEHVSCAHQARALAKYAISDDVFRNFIVNYALPDAQEPYIHVSSWRKSIFDIGRPLIKDTFTDTAKEVNKWVSENLKQYDSMSGRFAQMPDPLTIYNCGGGDAEDIAIFTTALLRTICVPAKIKASWVEFYDGANWVPLYPLDPASLGNTQKDEAAKKEYETPGGIKVVLMQNGQNVQPSQSNLSIAEYQDGFWAETREYSPGQEWVSLKPGRYLVMAGTRNGNGDAYVFTKQVFVRSGVGTIMEVPLDTPPEFMSASDRVRRTVPQAPEFVLPGRDGNEFDSKPVIRNKNLLIMFFTLAQEPSIRMLPMIENCLGTAEKTNTSVLAILTDPDAGEKFFADDRVKNTGLTVLFDANQETAKKFFPDFEKVKEAGLPSVVLLEKGTGKVLYWKDGYNMGVAEELNFVMALSSGLEVAQARPEARIQEVEYKEVPDYAGLADAAYGARDYDKAIELYLKALELYPRAGVVWYNLACTYALKSEKEKAFEALEKSVLSGYKEFDWMRQDKDLESLHSDPMFEKILTGK
;
A
#
# COMPACT_ATOMS: atom_id res chain seq x y z
N MET A 1 7.78 32.85 53.48
CA MET A 1 7.28 32.73 52.09
C MET A 1 8.35 32.86 51.01
N LYS A 2 9.27 33.83 51.04
CA LYS A 2 10.32 33.95 49.99
C LYS A 2 11.41 32.86 49.95
N LYS A 3 11.60 32.05 51.01
CA LYS A 3 12.54 30.90 51.00
C LYS A 3 11.96 29.58 50.48
N ILE A 4 10.63 29.43 50.46
CA ILE A 4 9.96 28.23 49.91
C ILE A 4 9.82 28.32 48.39
N LEU A 5 9.65 29.54 47.85
CA LEU A 5 9.55 29.76 46.41
C LEU A 5 10.88 29.58 45.65
N LEU A 6 12.03 29.75 46.33
CA LEU A 6 13.35 29.56 45.70
C LEU A 6 13.78 28.09 45.64
N MET A 7 13.31 27.24 46.56
CA MET A 7 13.54 25.79 46.48
C MET A 7 12.66 25.12 45.41
N LEU A 8 11.44 25.63 45.19
CA LEU A 8 10.57 25.16 44.11
C LEU A 8 11.09 25.54 42.71
N ASN A 9 11.75 26.69 42.54
CA ASN A 9 12.35 27.06 41.25
C ASN A 9 13.70 26.39 40.94
N MET A 10 14.43 25.86 41.93
CA MET A 10 15.61 25.01 41.64
C MET A 10 15.24 23.55 41.41
N ALA A 11 14.09 23.08 41.92
CA ALA A 11 13.59 21.74 41.62
C ALA A 11 12.98 21.62 40.21
N VAL A 12 12.57 22.74 39.60
CA VAL A 12 11.97 22.77 38.24
C VAL A 12 13.01 23.02 37.14
N ILE A 13 14.25 23.42 37.49
CA ILE A 13 15.35 23.66 36.53
C ILE A 13 16.39 22.52 36.53
N ALA A 14 16.10 21.41 37.22
CA ALA A 14 16.97 20.22 37.27
C ALA A 14 16.33 18.95 36.67
N ILE A 15 15.28 19.09 35.84
CA ILE A 15 14.65 17.95 35.12
C ILE A 15 14.60 18.22 33.59
N SER A 16 15.47 19.09 33.08
CA SER A 16 15.62 19.38 31.64
C SER A 16 16.94 18.90 31.04
N THR A 17 17.57 17.89 31.66
CA THR A 17 18.44 16.98 30.91
C THR A 17 17.62 15.72 30.67
N PRO A 18 17.33 15.35 29.41
CA PRO A 18 16.76 14.05 29.17
C PRO A 18 17.78 13.03 29.67
N LEU A 19 17.37 12.16 30.58
CA LEU A 19 18.10 10.97 30.98
C LEU A 19 18.12 9.93 29.82
N TRP A 20 18.22 10.40 28.58
CA TRP A 20 18.23 9.62 27.35
C TRP A 20 19.61 9.76 26.71
N ALA A 21 20.59 9.03 27.26
CA ALA A 21 21.76 8.52 26.55
C ALA A 21 22.70 7.77 27.51
N GLN A 22 22.16 6.84 28.28
CA GLN A 22 22.75 5.51 28.23
C GLN A 22 21.67 4.65 27.60
N GLU A 23 21.60 4.70 26.27
CA GLU A 23 21.09 3.55 25.54
C GLU A 23 22.02 2.40 25.92
N THR A 24 21.69 1.68 27.00
CA THR A 24 21.79 0.23 26.87
C THR A 24 21.09 -0.06 25.56
N PRO A 25 21.79 -0.52 24.50
CA PRO A 25 21.06 -0.99 23.33
C PRO A 25 19.96 -1.90 23.88
N PRO A 26 18.71 -1.80 23.39
CA PRO A 26 17.68 -2.74 23.82
C PRO A 26 18.35 -4.10 23.78
N GLU A 27 18.31 -4.84 24.89
CA GLU A 27 18.81 -6.21 24.88
C GLU A 27 18.18 -6.82 23.64
N ILE A 28 18.99 -7.02 22.60
CA ILE A 28 18.57 -7.76 21.44
C ILE A 28 18.50 -9.14 22.05
N TYR A 29 17.32 -9.49 22.58
CA TYR A 29 16.96 -10.86 22.79
C TYR A 29 17.25 -11.47 21.43
N ALA A 30 18.37 -12.20 21.35
CA ALA A 30 18.71 -12.97 20.18
C ALA A 30 17.68 -14.07 20.19
N VAL A 31 16.52 -13.71 19.67
CA VAL A 31 15.36 -14.56 19.55
C VAL A 31 15.84 -15.65 18.62
N ASP A 32 15.95 -16.87 19.13
CA ASP A 32 16.52 -17.99 18.39
C ASP A 32 15.62 -18.30 17.20
N GLU A 33 15.85 -17.62 16.07
CA GLU A 33 15.01 -17.68 14.88
C GLU A 33 14.94 -19.12 14.36
N PHE A 34 13.78 -19.45 13.78
CA PHE A 34 13.58 -20.75 13.18
C PHE A 34 14.54 -20.96 12.01
N ALA A 35 15.22 -22.11 12.02
CA ALA A 35 15.97 -22.61 10.88
C ALA A 35 15.56 -24.08 10.64
N PRO A 36 15.31 -24.52 9.40
CA PRO A 36 14.83 -25.87 9.09
C PRO A 36 15.66 -27.00 9.72
N GLU A 37 16.98 -26.83 9.80
CA GLU A 37 17.93 -27.75 10.40
C GLU A 37 17.78 -27.90 11.93
N LYS A 38 17.15 -26.95 12.62
CA LYS A 38 16.90 -27.00 14.06
C LYS A 38 15.73 -27.91 14.44
N ASP A 39 14.81 -28.19 13.50
CA ASP A 39 13.70 -29.14 13.73
C ASP A 39 13.42 -30.03 12.51
N PRO A 40 14.29 -31.04 12.27
CA PRO A 40 14.12 -31.99 11.17
C PRO A 40 12.81 -32.79 11.25
N ALA A 41 12.28 -32.99 12.47
CA ALA A 41 11.03 -33.73 12.68
C ALA A 41 9.83 -32.95 12.14
N PHE A 42 9.75 -31.65 12.46
CA PHE A 42 8.77 -30.75 11.88
C PHE A 42 8.92 -30.66 10.36
N MET A 43 10.14 -30.46 9.86
CA MET A 43 10.39 -30.35 8.41
C MET A 43 9.95 -31.58 7.62
N LYS A 44 10.12 -32.78 8.21
CA LYS A 44 9.64 -34.03 7.62
C LYS A 44 8.12 -34.11 7.56
N LEU A 45 7.41 -33.59 8.57
CA LEU A 45 5.94 -33.59 8.59
C LEU A 45 5.34 -32.71 7.51
N ILE A 46 5.99 -31.58 7.19
CA ILE A 46 5.51 -30.62 6.19
C ILE A 46 6.12 -30.83 4.80
N GLU A 47 6.95 -31.86 4.62
CA GLU A 47 7.75 -32.06 3.39
C GLU A 47 6.90 -32.06 2.12
N LYS A 48 5.71 -32.65 2.18
CA LYS A 48 4.76 -32.78 1.07
C LYS A 48 3.64 -31.73 1.09
N SER A 49 3.63 -30.84 2.08
CA SER A 49 2.60 -29.81 2.20
C SER A 49 2.85 -28.68 1.21
N GLU A 50 1.79 -28.22 0.54
CA GLU A 50 1.81 -27.03 -0.30
C GLU A 50 2.10 -25.75 0.51
N LEU A 51 1.82 -25.78 1.81
CA LEU A 51 2.05 -24.67 2.73
C LEU A 51 3.48 -24.65 3.29
N LYS A 52 4.36 -25.57 2.88
CA LYS A 52 5.70 -25.74 3.45
C LYS A 52 6.47 -24.42 3.56
N GLN A 53 6.56 -23.66 2.48
CA GLN A 53 7.33 -22.42 2.46
C GLN A 53 6.69 -21.35 3.36
N LYS A 54 5.38 -21.14 3.22
CA LYS A 54 4.62 -20.19 4.06
C LYS A 54 4.71 -20.54 5.55
N ALA A 55 4.71 -21.83 5.91
CA ALA A 55 4.86 -22.30 7.28
C ALA A 55 6.28 -22.03 7.82
N VAL A 56 7.32 -22.23 7.00
CA VAL A 56 8.71 -21.88 7.36
C VAL A 56 8.84 -20.38 7.60
N ASP A 57 8.26 -19.56 6.73
CA ASP A 57 8.32 -18.10 6.86
C ASP A 57 7.52 -17.60 8.08
N ALA A 58 6.36 -18.19 8.34
CA ALA A 58 5.59 -17.93 9.56
C ALA A 58 6.35 -18.33 10.84
N LEU A 59 7.08 -19.46 10.84
CA LEU A 59 7.91 -19.85 11.98
C LEU A 59 9.10 -18.90 12.18
N LYS A 60 9.70 -18.36 11.12
CA LYS A 60 10.72 -17.30 11.25
C LYS A 60 10.11 -16.04 11.86
N ASP A 61 8.93 -15.62 11.37
CA ASP A 61 8.20 -14.46 11.86
C ASP A 61 7.76 -14.59 13.34
N SER A 62 7.54 -15.82 13.81
CA SER A 62 7.19 -16.12 15.21
C SER A 62 8.32 -15.90 16.21
N GLY A 63 9.52 -15.52 15.74
CA GLY A 63 10.68 -15.38 16.61
C GLY A 63 10.93 -16.69 17.36
N GLY A 64 11.14 -16.64 18.68
CA GLY A 64 11.58 -17.79 19.49
C GLY A 64 10.43 -18.71 19.85
N ASN A 65 9.20 -18.25 19.61
CA ASN A 65 7.96 -18.99 19.83
C ASN A 65 7.72 -20.07 18.76
N TRP A 66 8.58 -20.16 17.73
CA TRP A 66 8.49 -21.18 16.69
C TRP A 66 8.41 -22.61 17.25
N ARG A 67 9.00 -22.85 18.42
CA ARG A 67 8.98 -24.16 19.11
C ARG A 67 7.57 -24.56 19.51
N GLU A 68 6.79 -23.64 20.08
CA GLU A 68 5.40 -23.88 20.48
C GLU A 68 4.54 -24.21 19.25
N LEU A 69 4.70 -23.44 18.18
CA LEU A 69 3.98 -23.64 16.92
C LEU A 69 4.37 -24.95 16.23
N ALA A 70 5.67 -25.27 16.15
CA ALA A 70 6.16 -26.51 15.57
C ALA A 70 5.75 -27.73 16.40
N ASP A 71 5.81 -27.62 17.73
CA ASP A 71 5.36 -28.66 18.65
C ASP A 71 3.86 -28.92 18.51
N ALA A 72 3.04 -27.88 18.29
CA ALA A 72 1.61 -28.06 18.04
C ALA A 72 1.36 -28.94 16.81
N VAL A 73 2.08 -28.69 15.72
CA VAL A 73 1.98 -29.47 14.47
C VAL A 73 2.50 -30.90 14.65
N LYS A 74 3.57 -31.09 15.43
CA LYS A 74 4.16 -32.41 15.70
C LYS A 74 3.28 -33.27 16.60
N TYR A 75 2.66 -32.66 17.61
CA TYR A 75 1.88 -33.37 18.63
C TYR A 75 0.36 -33.34 18.39
N SER A 76 -0.11 -32.70 17.32
CA SER A 76 -1.49 -32.79 16.86
C SER A 76 -1.75 -34.08 16.06
N GLY A 77 -3.01 -34.51 16.05
CA GLY A 77 -3.47 -35.63 15.22
C GLY A 77 -3.29 -35.33 13.73
N ALA A 78 -3.10 -36.37 12.91
CA ALA A 78 -2.91 -36.21 11.47
C ALA A 78 -4.05 -35.40 10.80
N ASP A 79 -5.28 -35.58 11.28
CA ASP A 79 -6.48 -34.93 10.76
C ASP A 79 -6.56 -33.43 11.07
N LEU A 80 -5.76 -32.92 12.02
CA LEU A 80 -5.72 -31.51 12.40
C LEU A 80 -4.54 -30.77 11.77
N ARG A 81 -3.55 -31.50 11.26
CA ARG A 81 -2.24 -30.95 10.92
C ARG A 81 -2.30 -29.91 9.82
N ASP A 82 -3.06 -30.19 8.76
CA ASP A 82 -3.14 -29.32 7.59
C ASP A 82 -3.82 -27.99 7.94
N ASP A 83 -4.90 -28.03 8.71
CA ASP A 83 -5.61 -26.82 9.15
C ASP A 83 -4.83 -26.03 10.21
N MET A 84 -4.06 -26.73 11.05
CA MET A 84 -3.13 -26.09 11.98
C MET A 84 -1.98 -25.38 11.26
N LEU A 85 -1.38 -26.03 10.25
CA LEU A 85 -0.37 -25.41 9.40
C LEU A 85 -0.94 -24.19 8.69
N TRP A 86 -2.12 -24.32 8.09
CA TRP A 86 -2.81 -23.21 7.46
C TRP A 86 -3.00 -22.05 8.43
N LEU A 87 -3.53 -22.29 9.63
CA LEU A 87 -3.75 -21.24 10.64
C LEU A 87 -2.45 -20.50 11.01
N ILE A 88 -1.33 -21.22 11.19
CA ILE A 88 -0.02 -20.62 11.45
C ILE A 88 0.38 -19.63 10.35
N THR A 89 0.05 -19.93 9.08
CA THR A 89 0.39 -19.06 7.94
C THR A 89 -0.47 -17.80 7.83
N VAL A 90 -1.66 -17.77 8.42
CA VAL A 90 -2.63 -16.66 8.26
C VAL A 90 -2.93 -15.90 9.55
N MET A 91 -2.55 -16.42 10.72
CA MET A 91 -2.76 -15.72 12.00
C MET A 91 -1.94 -14.41 12.07
N ARG A 92 -2.28 -13.52 13.01
CA ARG A 92 -1.63 -12.22 13.15
C ARG A 92 -0.17 -12.39 13.59
N HIS A 93 0.69 -11.44 13.24
CA HIS A 93 2.11 -11.45 13.67
C HIS A 93 2.24 -11.58 15.20
N LEU A 94 1.50 -10.77 15.95
CA LEU A 94 1.52 -10.82 17.41
C LEU A 94 1.07 -12.20 17.94
N ASP A 95 0.09 -12.82 17.31
CA ASP A 95 -0.38 -14.15 17.70
C ASP A 95 0.71 -15.21 17.46
N ARG A 96 1.49 -15.11 16.37
CA ARG A 96 2.63 -16.00 16.16
C ARG A 96 3.69 -15.88 17.25
N LEU A 97 3.89 -14.67 17.79
CA LEU A 97 4.85 -14.43 18.87
C LEU A 97 4.41 -15.01 20.22
N GLU A 98 3.10 -15.15 20.46
CA GLU A 98 2.55 -15.43 21.80
C GLU A 98 1.78 -16.76 21.90
N MET A 99 1.32 -17.33 20.78
CA MET A 99 0.52 -18.55 20.74
C MET A 99 1.28 -19.74 21.32
N THR A 100 0.75 -20.33 22.38
CA THR A 100 1.29 -21.58 22.93
C THR A 100 0.77 -22.79 22.17
N LYS A 101 1.52 -23.90 22.24
CA LYS A 101 1.14 -25.19 21.68
C LYS A 101 -0.25 -25.62 22.14
N ASP A 102 -0.53 -25.50 23.43
CA ASP A 102 -1.76 -26.01 24.03
C ASP A 102 -2.97 -25.17 23.59
N ILE A 103 -2.82 -23.84 23.52
CA ILE A 103 -3.86 -22.94 23.02
C ILE A 103 -4.15 -23.23 21.53
N LEU A 104 -3.11 -23.40 20.70
CA LEU A 104 -3.29 -23.70 19.27
C LEU A 104 -4.00 -25.04 19.04
N ILE A 105 -3.58 -26.10 19.75
CA ILE A 105 -4.23 -27.41 19.69
C ILE A 105 -5.69 -27.30 20.15
N GLU A 106 -5.98 -26.56 21.22
CA GLU A 106 -7.35 -26.35 21.69
C GLU A 106 -8.22 -25.71 20.61
N HIS A 107 -7.80 -24.58 20.03
CA HIS A 107 -8.58 -23.84 19.04
C HIS A 107 -8.91 -24.68 17.81
N VAL A 108 -7.92 -25.39 17.27
CA VAL A 108 -8.09 -26.23 16.08
C VAL A 108 -8.91 -27.48 16.42
N SER A 109 -8.62 -28.17 17.53
CA SER A 109 -9.36 -29.39 17.89
C SER A 109 -10.84 -29.11 18.18
N CYS A 110 -11.17 -28.00 18.85
CA CYS A 110 -12.55 -27.58 19.07
C CYS A 110 -13.27 -27.26 17.75
N ALA A 111 -12.60 -26.62 16.78
CA ALA A 111 -13.16 -26.37 15.45
C ALA A 111 -13.57 -27.67 14.74
N HIS A 112 -12.69 -28.68 14.73
CA HIS A 112 -13.00 -29.98 14.12
C HIS A 112 -14.10 -30.74 14.87
N GLN A 113 -14.10 -30.69 16.21
CA GLN A 113 -15.19 -31.27 17.01
C GLN A 113 -16.54 -30.62 16.71
N ALA A 114 -16.57 -29.29 16.57
CA ALA A 114 -17.76 -28.56 16.19
C ALA A 114 -18.27 -28.97 14.80
N ARG A 115 -17.37 -29.09 13.82
CA ARG A 115 -17.71 -29.57 12.46
C ARG A 115 -18.28 -30.98 12.47
N ALA A 116 -17.72 -31.88 13.28
CA ALA A 116 -18.20 -33.25 13.40
C ALA A 116 -19.58 -33.36 14.07
N LEU A 117 -19.94 -32.41 14.94
CA LEU A 117 -21.25 -32.35 15.59
C LEU A 117 -22.29 -31.56 14.78
N ALA A 118 -21.85 -30.68 13.87
CA ALA A 118 -22.73 -29.90 13.03
C ALA A 118 -23.62 -30.81 12.18
N LYS A 119 -24.91 -30.47 12.11
CA LYS A 119 -25.91 -31.23 11.33
C LYS A 119 -26.08 -30.71 9.90
N TYR A 120 -25.27 -29.73 9.53
CA TYR A 120 -25.29 -29.03 8.26
C TYR A 120 -23.88 -29.05 7.64
N ALA A 121 -23.82 -29.06 6.31
CA ALA A 121 -22.56 -29.11 5.58
C ALA A 121 -21.93 -27.71 5.50
N ILE A 122 -20.61 -27.67 5.62
CA ILE A 122 -19.77 -26.48 5.44
C ILE A 122 -18.59 -26.85 4.53
N SER A 123 -18.30 -25.99 3.54
CA SER A 123 -17.14 -26.20 2.66
C SER A 123 -15.83 -26.02 3.45
N ASP A 124 -14.75 -26.62 2.95
CA ASP A 124 -13.44 -26.53 3.60
C ASP A 124 -12.93 -25.09 3.69
N ASP A 125 -13.18 -24.27 2.67
CA ASP A 125 -12.77 -22.86 2.68
C ASP A 125 -13.51 -22.04 3.74
N VAL A 126 -14.84 -22.20 3.84
CA VAL A 126 -15.62 -21.48 4.85
C VAL A 126 -15.25 -21.99 6.25
N PHE A 127 -14.99 -23.30 6.38
CA PHE A 127 -14.54 -23.90 7.62
C PHE A 127 -13.18 -23.34 8.06
N ARG A 128 -12.17 -23.29 7.18
CA ARG A 128 -10.85 -22.72 7.50
C ARG A 128 -10.96 -21.24 7.85
N ASN A 129 -11.60 -20.46 6.99
CA ASN A 129 -11.63 -19.02 7.12
C ASN A 129 -12.43 -18.52 8.32
N PHE A 130 -13.52 -19.19 8.72
CA PHE A 130 -14.41 -18.68 9.75
C PHE A 130 -14.50 -19.54 11.02
N ILE A 131 -14.10 -20.81 10.95
CA ILE A 131 -14.20 -21.74 12.08
C ILE A 131 -12.81 -22.08 12.61
N VAL A 132 -11.86 -22.54 11.78
CA VAL A 132 -10.49 -22.78 12.24
C VAL A 132 -9.84 -21.47 12.68
N ASN A 133 -9.96 -20.43 11.86
CA ASN A 133 -9.51 -19.10 12.22
C ASN A 133 -10.38 -18.51 13.35
N TYR A 134 -9.77 -18.32 14.52
CA TYR A 134 -10.46 -17.82 15.71
C TYR A 134 -10.64 -16.29 15.69
N ALA A 135 -9.82 -15.55 14.94
CA ALA A 135 -9.85 -14.10 14.84
C ALA A 135 -9.51 -13.65 13.41
N LEU A 136 -10.44 -12.98 12.71
CA LEU A 136 -10.25 -12.55 11.33
C LEU A 136 -9.36 -11.29 11.29
N PRO A 137 -8.12 -11.34 10.76
CA PRO A 137 -7.24 -10.17 10.71
C PRO A 137 -7.78 -9.06 9.80
N ASP A 138 -8.41 -9.42 8.69
CA ASP A 138 -8.80 -8.49 7.62
C ASP A 138 -10.27 -8.02 7.70
N ALA A 139 -11.05 -8.55 8.65
CA ALA A 139 -12.49 -8.28 8.74
C ALA A 139 -12.86 -7.13 9.70
N GLN A 140 -11.92 -6.23 10.01
CA GLN A 140 -12.10 -5.14 10.99
C GLN A 140 -12.45 -5.64 12.41
N GLU A 141 -12.08 -6.89 12.75
CA GLU A 141 -12.33 -7.42 14.09
C GLU A 141 -11.31 -6.87 15.08
N PRO A 142 -11.75 -6.45 16.28
CA PRO A 142 -10.85 -5.95 17.29
C PRO A 142 -9.79 -6.99 17.66
N TYR A 143 -8.63 -6.52 18.09
CA TYR A 143 -7.61 -7.42 18.61
C TYR A 143 -8.00 -7.97 19.96
N ILE A 144 -8.18 -9.29 20.01
CA ILE A 144 -8.38 -10.07 21.22
C ILE A 144 -7.10 -10.85 21.44
N HIS A 145 -6.50 -10.69 22.61
CA HIS A 145 -5.28 -11.41 22.96
C HIS A 145 -5.51 -12.93 22.93
N VAL A 146 -4.51 -13.66 22.45
CA VAL A 146 -4.57 -15.12 22.34
C VAL A 146 -4.65 -15.74 23.73
N SER A 147 -5.72 -16.51 23.98
CA SER A 147 -5.91 -17.23 25.25
C SER A 147 -6.70 -18.53 25.06
N SER A 148 -6.72 -19.37 26.09
CA SER A 148 -7.54 -20.59 26.16
C SER A 148 -8.95 -20.21 26.60
N TRP A 149 -9.88 -20.22 25.64
CA TRP A 149 -11.30 -19.94 25.88
C TRP A 149 -12.23 -20.88 25.12
N ARG A 150 -11.81 -21.40 23.96
CA ARG A 150 -12.68 -22.05 22.99
C ARG A 150 -13.31 -23.32 23.53
N LYS A 151 -12.58 -24.10 24.31
CA LYS A 151 -13.12 -25.30 24.93
C LYS A 151 -14.26 -24.99 25.91
N SER A 152 -14.08 -24.00 26.77
CA SER A 152 -15.11 -23.58 27.73
C SER A 152 -16.36 -23.05 27.01
N ILE A 153 -16.15 -22.26 25.96
CA ILE A 153 -17.26 -21.76 25.12
C ILE A 153 -17.94 -22.90 24.36
N PHE A 154 -17.22 -23.93 23.94
CA PHE A 154 -17.77 -25.10 23.27
C PHE A 154 -18.73 -25.87 24.18
N ASP A 155 -18.36 -26.07 25.45
CA ASP A 155 -19.23 -26.74 26.42
C ASP A 155 -20.54 -25.97 26.65
N ILE A 156 -20.49 -24.63 26.63
CA ILE A 156 -21.67 -23.75 26.70
C ILE A 156 -22.53 -23.87 25.43
N GLY A 157 -21.89 -23.86 24.25
CA GLY A 157 -22.59 -23.80 22.97
C GLY A 157 -23.13 -25.13 22.48
N ARG A 158 -22.53 -26.27 22.85
CA ARG A 158 -22.89 -27.60 22.33
C ARG A 158 -24.40 -27.91 22.43
N PRO A 159 -25.12 -27.59 23.52
CA PRO A 159 -26.57 -27.82 23.62
C PRO A 159 -27.42 -26.94 22.67
N LEU A 160 -26.84 -25.88 22.12
CA LEU A 160 -27.53 -24.90 21.27
C LEU A 160 -27.56 -25.31 19.79
N ILE A 161 -26.77 -26.31 19.38
CA ILE A 161 -26.69 -26.80 18.00
C ILE A 161 -28.04 -27.36 17.55
N LYS A 162 -28.58 -26.83 16.44
CA LYS A 162 -29.81 -27.28 15.78
C LYS A 162 -29.51 -27.87 14.39
N ASP A 163 -30.56 -28.18 13.65
CA ASP A 163 -30.47 -28.86 12.35
C ASP A 163 -30.00 -27.94 11.21
N THR A 164 -30.12 -26.61 11.36
CA THR A 164 -29.70 -25.62 10.35
C THR A 164 -28.80 -24.54 10.97
N PHE A 165 -28.03 -23.84 10.13
CA PHE A 165 -27.28 -22.65 10.55
C PHE A 165 -28.20 -21.62 11.20
N THR A 166 -29.31 -21.28 10.54
CA THR A 166 -30.28 -20.29 11.01
C THR A 166 -30.94 -20.65 12.33
N ASP A 167 -31.33 -21.91 12.53
CA ASP A 167 -31.96 -22.32 13.79
C ASP A 167 -30.95 -22.39 14.94
N THR A 168 -29.70 -22.75 14.64
CA THR A 168 -28.61 -22.68 15.61
C THR A 168 -28.33 -21.23 16.01
N ALA A 169 -28.21 -20.33 15.04
CA ALA A 169 -27.97 -18.91 15.27
C ALA A 169 -29.11 -18.24 16.05
N LYS A 170 -30.38 -18.59 15.75
CA LYS A 170 -31.54 -18.15 16.52
C LYS A 170 -31.49 -18.60 17.98
N GLU A 171 -31.14 -19.86 18.22
CA GLU A 171 -31.02 -20.38 19.59
C GLU A 171 -29.89 -19.67 20.35
N VAL A 172 -28.75 -19.46 19.70
CA VAL A 172 -27.64 -18.69 20.28
C VAL A 172 -28.06 -17.26 20.58
N ASN A 173 -28.71 -16.56 19.64
CA ASN A 173 -29.16 -15.18 19.85
C ASN A 173 -30.12 -15.09 21.06
N LYS A 174 -31.08 -16.02 21.16
CA LYS A 174 -31.98 -16.11 22.29
C LYS A 174 -31.21 -16.35 23.59
N TRP A 175 -30.35 -17.36 23.62
CA TRP A 175 -29.56 -17.70 24.81
C TRP A 175 -28.70 -16.53 25.28
N VAL A 176 -28.02 -15.83 24.36
CA VAL A 176 -27.21 -14.65 24.68
C VAL A 176 -28.06 -13.56 25.32
N SER A 177 -29.22 -13.24 24.73
CA SER A 177 -30.13 -12.21 25.25
C SER A 177 -30.69 -12.52 26.65
N GLU A 178 -30.78 -13.82 27.00
CA GLU A 178 -31.29 -14.27 28.30
C GLU A 178 -30.20 -14.37 29.38
N ASN A 179 -28.93 -14.55 28.98
CA ASN A 179 -27.82 -14.86 29.89
C ASN A 179 -26.80 -13.73 30.06
N LEU A 180 -26.67 -12.84 29.07
CA LEU A 180 -25.75 -11.70 29.14
C LEU A 180 -26.51 -10.38 29.33
N LYS A 181 -25.88 -9.45 30.03
CA LYS A 181 -26.42 -8.11 30.28
C LYS A 181 -25.51 -7.04 29.67
N GLN A 182 -26.12 -6.05 29.02
CA GLN A 182 -25.40 -4.85 28.64
C GLN A 182 -25.20 -3.95 29.86
N TYR A 183 -23.99 -3.45 30.03
CA TYR A 183 -23.68 -2.38 30.96
C TYR A 183 -22.91 -1.26 30.27
N ASP A 184 -22.84 -0.09 30.91
CA ASP A 184 -21.98 1.00 30.42
C ASP A 184 -20.54 0.50 30.36
N SER A 185 -19.85 0.81 29.26
CA SER A 185 -18.56 0.21 28.97
C SER A 185 -17.57 0.41 30.10
N MET A 186 -16.61 -0.51 30.21
CA MET A 186 -15.44 -0.36 31.07
C MET A 186 -14.54 0.82 30.62
N SER A 187 -14.97 1.64 29.66
CA SER A 187 -14.28 2.85 29.22
C SER A 187 -13.92 3.73 30.42
N GLY A 188 -12.63 4.07 30.50
CA GLY A 188 -12.04 4.78 31.65
C GLY A 188 -11.27 3.89 32.63
N ARG A 189 -11.18 2.57 32.41
CA ARG A 189 -10.24 1.68 33.12
C ARG A 189 -9.11 1.26 32.21
N PHE A 190 -7.89 1.24 32.74
CA PHE A 190 -6.74 0.67 32.06
C PHE A 190 -6.83 -0.87 32.12
N ALA A 191 -7.45 -1.47 31.11
CA ALA A 191 -7.64 -2.91 31.00
C ALA A 191 -7.40 -3.36 29.56
N GLN A 192 -6.93 -4.59 29.39
CA GLN A 192 -6.91 -5.24 28.08
C GLN A 192 -8.33 -5.56 27.64
N MET A 193 -8.56 -5.62 26.33
CA MET A 193 -9.83 -6.04 25.74
C MET A 193 -10.11 -7.49 26.19
N PRO A 194 -11.27 -7.76 26.82
CA PRO A 194 -11.53 -9.07 27.42
C PRO A 194 -11.74 -10.14 26.34
N ASP A 195 -11.19 -11.32 26.57
CA ASP A 195 -11.48 -12.49 25.74
C ASP A 195 -12.94 -12.98 25.94
N PRO A 196 -13.47 -13.81 25.02
CA PRO A 196 -14.86 -14.29 25.10
C PRO A 196 -15.22 -14.97 26.43
N LEU A 197 -14.32 -15.75 27.01
CA LEU A 197 -14.59 -16.43 28.27
C LEU A 197 -14.64 -15.43 29.43
N THR A 198 -13.78 -14.43 29.42
CA THR A 198 -13.83 -13.33 30.39
C THR A 198 -15.16 -12.56 30.32
N ILE A 199 -15.65 -12.24 29.12
CA ILE A 199 -16.97 -11.58 28.92
C ILE A 199 -18.10 -12.42 29.52
N TYR A 200 -18.10 -13.73 29.25
CA TYR A 200 -19.08 -14.65 29.82
C TYR A 200 -19.02 -14.70 31.35
N ASN A 201 -17.82 -14.80 31.93
CA ASN A 201 -17.63 -14.86 33.38
C ASN A 201 -18.06 -13.57 34.09
N CYS A 202 -17.96 -12.43 33.42
CA CYS A 202 -18.50 -11.14 33.89
C CYS A 202 -20.03 -11.06 33.79
N GLY A 203 -20.68 -11.99 33.07
CA GLY A 203 -22.13 -12.01 32.86
C GLY A 203 -22.63 -10.96 31.87
N GLY A 204 -21.75 -10.38 31.06
CA GLY A 204 -22.11 -9.27 30.18
C GLY A 204 -20.90 -8.46 29.70
N GLY A 205 -21.19 -7.32 29.09
CA GLY A 205 -20.23 -6.43 28.46
C GLY A 205 -20.89 -5.13 28.01
N ASP A 206 -20.12 -4.26 27.36
CA ASP A 206 -20.74 -3.31 26.44
C ASP A 206 -21.26 -4.03 25.18
N ALA A 207 -21.80 -3.27 24.23
CA ALA A 207 -22.39 -3.86 23.03
C ALA A 207 -21.35 -4.56 22.13
N GLU A 208 -20.10 -4.09 22.12
CA GLU A 208 -19.02 -4.69 21.33
C GLU A 208 -18.50 -5.96 22.00
N ASP A 209 -18.29 -5.94 23.32
CA ASP A 209 -17.97 -7.12 24.13
C ASP A 209 -18.99 -8.25 23.89
N ILE A 210 -20.28 -7.94 23.90
CA ILE A 210 -21.34 -8.93 23.70
C ILE A 210 -21.32 -9.45 22.25
N ALA A 211 -21.01 -8.62 21.26
CA ALA A 211 -20.85 -9.06 19.87
C ALA A 211 -19.63 -9.98 19.69
N ILE A 212 -18.52 -9.70 20.38
CA ILE A 212 -17.32 -10.55 20.43
C ILE A 212 -17.67 -11.92 20.98
N PHE A 213 -18.30 -11.98 22.16
CA PHE A 213 -18.72 -13.25 22.75
C PHE A 213 -19.67 -14.02 21.84
N THR A 214 -20.67 -13.33 21.27
CA THR A 214 -21.67 -13.96 20.40
C THR A 214 -21.02 -14.57 19.16
N THR A 215 -20.09 -13.85 18.53
CA THR A 215 -19.33 -14.35 17.37
C THR A 215 -18.48 -15.55 17.74
N ALA A 216 -17.76 -15.47 18.86
CA ALA A 216 -16.94 -16.57 19.36
C ALA A 216 -17.78 -17.82 19.65
N LEU A 217 -18.95 -17.66 20.27
CA LEU A 217 -19.88 -18.76 20.55
C LEU A 217 -20.39 -19.41 19.26
N LEU A 218 -20.85 -18.62 18.29
CA LEU A 218 -21.31 -19.11 16.97
C LEU A 218 -20.22 -19.90 16.25
N ARG A 219 -19.02 -19.32 16.10
CA ARG A 219 -17.87 -19.97 15.43
C ARG A 219 -17.47 -21.25 16.15
N THR A 220 -17.49 -21.24 17.49
CA THR A 220 -17.12 -22.41 18.29
C THR A 220 -18.06 -23.59 18.09
N ILE A 221 -19.31 -23.36 17.69
CA ILE A 221 -20.27 -24.41 17.35
C ILE A 221 -20.51 -24.55 15.84
N CYS A 222 -19.52 -24.18 15.04
CA CYS A 222 -19.47 -24.34 13.58
C CYS A 222 -20.49 -23.48 12.79
N VAL A 223 -20.93 -22.35 13.34
CA VAL A 223 -21.68 -21.33 12.58
C VAL A 223 -20.71 -20.20 12.17
N PRO A 224 -20.42 -20.00 10.87
CA PRO A 224 -19.58 -18.91 10.43
C PRO A 224 -20.19 -17.57 10.82
N ALA A 225 -19.41 -16.70 11.44
CA ALA A 225 -19.87 -15.40 11.90
C ALA A 225 -18.79 -14.33 11.73
N LYS A 226 -19.16 -13.05 11.78
CA LYS A 226 -18.28 -11.85 11.73
C LYS A 226 -18.79 -10.79 12.70
N ILE A 227 -17.86 -10.07 13.34
CA ILE A 227 -18.21 -8.94 14.20
C ILE A 227 -18.48 -7.69 13.34
N LYS A 228 -19.52 -6.93 13.68
CA LYS A 228 -19.89 -5.63 13.07
C LYS A 228 -20.11 -4.59 14.16
N ALA A 229 -19.02 -4.11 14.77
CA ALA A 229 -19.07 -3.25 15.94
C ALA A 229 -19.94 -3.86 17.06
N SER A 230 -21.17 -3.35 17.26
CA SER A 230 -22.11 -3.78 18.29
C SER A 230 -23.05 -4.94 17.89
N TRP A 231 -22.94 -5.47 16.66
CA TRP A 231 -23.77 -6.58 16.17
C TRP A 231 -22.94 -7.61 15.39
N VAL A 232 -23.58 -8.67 14.91
CA VAL A 232 -22.92 -9.84 14.32
C VAL A 232 -23.57 -10.19 12.98
N GLU A 233 -22.79 -10.59 11.99
CA GLU A 233 -23.31 -11.33 10.84
C GLU A 233 -23.03 -12.82 11.00
N PHE A 234 -23.99 -13.68 10.68
CA PHE A 234 -23.76 -15.12 10.54
C PHE A 234 -24.09 -15.60 9.14
N TYR A 235 -23.44 -16.67 8.70
CA TYR A 235 -23.71 -17.30 7.41
C TYR A 235 -24.84 -18.33 7.55
N ASP A 236 -25.92 -18.18 6.77
CA ASP A 236 -27.07 -19.09 6.82
C ASP A 236 -26.95 -20.32 5.89
N GLY A 237 -25.83 -20.42 5.16
CA GLY A 237 -25.60 -21.42 4.12
C GLY A 237 -25.71 -20.87 2.69
N ALA A 238 -26.21 -19.64 2.53
CA ALA A 238 -26.29 -18.94 1.25
C ALA A 238 -25.87 -17.46 1.37
N ASN A 239 -26.32 -16.77 2.42
CA ASN A 239 -26.17 -15.34 2.63
C ASN A 239 -25.59 -15.04 4.02
N TRP A 240 -24.99 -13.86 4.17
CA TRP A 240 -24.70 -13.27 5.47
C TRP A 240 -25.96 -12.58 6.01
N VAL A 241 -26.32 -12.91 7.24
CA VAL A 241 -27.58 -12.51 7.88
C VAL A 241 -27.27 -11.76 9.18
N PRO A 242 -27.89 -10.60 9.42
CA PRO A 242 -27.64 -9.84 10.64
C PRO A 242 -28.25 -10.51 11.86
N LEU A 243 -27.50 -10.50 12.97
CA LEU A 243 -27.85 -11.03 14.27
C LEU A 243 -27.54 -9.96 15.32
N TYR A 244 -28.54 -9.61 16.12
CA TYR A 244 -28.44 -8.57 17.15
C TYR A 244 -28.46 -9.24 18.53
N PRO A 245 -27.31 -9.35 19.22
CA PRO A 245 -27.18 -10.23 20.39
C PRO A 245 -28.23 -10.04 21.48
N LEU A 246 -28.63 -8.78 21.71
CA LEU A 246 -29.59 -8.39 22.75
C LEU A 246 -30.99 -8.04 22.21
N ASP A 247 -31.23 -8.23 20.92
CA ASP A 247 -32.55 -8.05 20.32
C ASP A 247 -32.86 -9.19 19.33
N PRO A 248 -33.18 -10.40 19.83
CA PRO A 248 -33.47 -11.55 18.99
C PRO A 248 -34.66 -11.33 18.02
N ALA A 249 -35.59 -10.42 18.35
CA ALA A 249 -36.74 -10.13 17.49
C ALA A 249 -36.34 -9.45 16.18
N SER A 250 -35.16 -8.83 16.13
CA SER A 250 -34.60 -8.17 14.95
C SER A 250 -33.70 -9.08 14.10
N LEU A 251 -33.58 -10.38 14.39
CA LEU A 251 -32.74 -11.29 13.60
C LEU A 251 -33.12 -11.23 12.11
N GLY A 252 -32.13 -11.03 11.24
CA GLY A 252 -32.32 -10.88 9.80
C GLY A 252 -32.77 -9.48 9.34
N ASN A 253 -33.02 -8.54 10.25
CA ASN A 253 -33.45 -7.19 9.89
C ASN A 253 -32.26 -6.34 9.39
N THR A 254 -32.09 -6.27 8.06
CA THR A 254 -31.08 -5.43 7.40
C THR A 254 -31.36 -3.93 7.48
N GLN A 255 -32.52 -3.53 8.03
CA GLN A 255 -32.99 -2.14 8.10
C GLN A 255 -33.09 -1.61 9.53
N LYS A 256 -32.54 -2.33 10.51
CA LYS A 256 -32.69 -2.02 11.95
C LYS A 256 -32.21 -0.62 12.29
N ASP A 257 -31.02 -0.26 11.84
CA ASP A 257 -30.38 1.02 12.06
C ASP A 257 -29.54 1.43 10.84
N GLU A 258 -28.97 2.63 10.87
CA GLU A 258 -28.18 3.16 9.75
C GLU A 258 -26.92 2.33 9.46
N ALA A 259 -26.32 1.71 10.47
CA ALA A 259 -25.14 0.87 10.28
C ALA A 259 -25.50 -0.43 9.54
N ALA A 260 -26.57 -1.11 9.95
CA ALA A 260 -27.10 -2.28 9.27
C ALA A 260 -27.55 -1.96 7.84
N LYS A 261 -28.31 -0.87 7.64
CA LYS A 261 -28.73 -0.44 6.30
C LYS A 261 -27.54 -0.27 5.37
N LYS A 262 -26.53 0.47 5.83
CA LYS A 262 -25.30 0.73 5.08
C LYS A 262 -24.54 -0.54 4.72
N GLU A 263 -24.56 -1.56 5.58
CA GLU A 263 -23.90 -2.85 5.33
C GLU A 263 -24.53 -3.63 4.17
N TYR A 264 -25.86 -3.57 4.04
CA TYR A 264 -26.64 -4.35 3.07
C TYR A 264 -27.12 -3.55 1.86
N GLU A 265 -26.86 -2.25 1.81
CA GLU A 265 -27.08 -1.46 0.61
C GLU A 265 -26.09 -1.84 -0.48
N THR A 266 -26.53 -1.81 -1.75
CA THR A 266 -25.63 -2.01 -2.88
C THR A 266 -24.51 -0.99 -2.81
N PRO A 267 -23.23 -1.39 -2.87
CA PRO A 267 -22.12 -0.44 -2.85
C PRO A 267 -22.23 0.59 -3.97
N GLY A 268 -21.67 1.77 -3.72
CA GLY A 268 -21.33 2.73 -4.77
C GLY A 268 -19.86 2.59 -5.15
N GLY A 269 -19.43 3.37 -6.14
CA GLY A 269 -18.04 3.36 -6.59
C GLY A 269 -17.45 4.75 -6.62
N ILE A 270 -16.16 4.88 -6.31
CA ILE A 270 -15.38 6.08 -6.63
C ILE A 270 -14.25 5.69 -7.58
N LYS A 271 -14.13 6.42 -8.71
CA LYS A 271 -12.98 6.38 -9.61
C LYS A 271 -12.26 7.72 -9.52
N VAL A 272 -11.03 7.72 -9.03
CA VAL A 272 -10.20 8.92 -8.96
C VAL A 272 -9.22 8.93 -10.14
N VAL A 273 -9.26 9.98 -10.95
CA VAL A 273 -8.35 10.21 -12.06
C VAL A 273 -7.47 11.39 -11.70
N LEU A 274 -6.19 11.12 -11.42
CA LEU A 274 -5.25 12.19 -11.11
C LEU A 274 -4.80 12.87 -12.41
N MET A 275 -4.94 14.19 -12.46
CA MET A 275 -4.63 15.00 -13.64
C MET A 275 -3.42 15.88 -13.34
N GLN A 276 -2.39 15.77 -14.18
CA GLN A 276 -1.22 16.63 -14.12
C GLN A 276 -0.85 17.08 -15.54
N ASN A 277 -0.70 18.38 -15.75
CA ASN A 277 -0.47 19.01 -17.06
C ASN A 277 -1.50 18.59 -18.14
N GLY A 278 -2.75 18.40 -17.73
CA GLY A 278 -3.83 17.93 -18.61
C GLY A 278 -3.70 16.47 -19.06
N GLN A 279 -2.78 15.71 -18.48
CA GLN A 279 -2.62 14.27 -18.70
C GLN A 279 -3.03 13.48 -17.46
N ASN A 280 -3.55 12.28 -17.69
CA ASN A 280 -3.82 11.32 -16.62
C ASN A 280 -2.51 10.76 -16.10
N VAL A 281 -2.27 10.88 -14.80
CA VAL A 281 -1.10 10.31 -14.12
C VAL A 281 -1.52 9.14 -13.24
N GLN A 282 -0.68 8.11 -13.21
CA GLN A 282 -0.96 6.94 -12.39
C GLN A 282 -0.83 7.32 -10.90
N PRO A 283 -1.86 7.05 -10.09
CA PRO A 283 -1.81 7.28 -8.66
C PRO A 283 -0.81 6.32 -7.98
N SER A 284 -0.02 6.87 -7.07
CA SER A 284 0.81 6.11 -6.13
C SER A 284 0.17 6.14 -4.74
N GLN A 285 0.53 5.18 -3.88
CA GLN A 285 0.05 5.14 -2.48
C GLN A 285 0.41 6.41 -1.68
N SER A 286 1.43 7.17 -2.11
CA SER A 286 1.82 8.43 -1.47
C SER A 286 0.96 9.64 -1.87
N ASN A 287 0.16 9.54 -2.93
CA ASN A 287 -0.46 10.68 -3.59
C ASN A 287 -1.99 10.68 -3.52
N LEU A 288 -2.62 9.62 -3.03
CA LEU A 288 -4.08 9.49 -2.94
C LEU A 288 -4.49 8.69 -1.70
N SER A 289 -5.45 9.22 -0.96
CA SER A 289 -6.13 8.52 0.12
C SER A 289 -7.62 8.87 0.11
N ILE A 290 -8.44 7.90 0.49
CA ILE A 290 -9.86 8.10 0.75
C ILE A 290 -10.05 7.85 2.25
N ALA A 291 -10.90 8.63 2.90
CA ALA A 291 -11.24 8.46 4.30
C ALA A 291 -12.76 8.50 4.47
N GLU A 292 -13.32 7.62 5.29
CA GLU A 292 -14.75 7.55 5.56
C GLU A 292 -15.08 8.41 6.77
N TYR A 293 -16.19 9.14 6.72
CA TYR A 293 -16.70 9.84 7.89
C TYR A 293 -17.40 8.86 8.83
N GLN A 294 -16.84 8.66 10.02
CA GLN A 294 -17.39 7.80 11.07
C GLN A 294 -17.32 8.55 12.40
N ASP A 295 -18.43 8.59 13.15
CA ASP A 295 -18.49 9.08 14.53
C ASP A 295 -17.82 10.43 14.82
N GLY A 296 -17.93 11.39 13.90
CA GLY A 296 -17.38 12.73 14.07
C GLY A 296 -15.95 12.92 13.57
N PHE A 297 -15.30 11.88 13.09
CA PHE A 297 -13.94 11.92 12.53
C PHE A 297 -13.86 11.27 11.15
N TRP A 298 -12.73 11.45 10.48
CA TRP A 298 -12.40 10.80 9.21
C TRP A 298 -11.53 9.58 9.51
N ALA A 299 -12.09 8.38 9.40
CA ALA A 299 -11.37 7.12 9.52
C ALA A 299 -10.66 6.82 8.19
N GLU A 300 -9.39 6.41 8.22
CA GLU A 300 -8.68 5.99 7.01
C GLU A 300 -9.42 4.81 6.36
N THR A 301 -9.79 4.94 5.08
CA THR A 301 -10.21 3.77 4.31
C THR A 301 -8.97 3.11 3.70
N ARG A 302 -8.71 1.87 4.11
CA ARG A 302 -7.89 0.91 3.37
C ARG A 302 -8.77 0.39 2.21
N GLU A 303 -8.37 0.25 0.95
CA GLU A 303 -7.11 0.33 0.23
C GLU A 303 -7.38 1.08 -1.09
N TYR A 304 -6.59 2.11 -1.40
CA TYR A 304 -6.41 2.48 -2.81
C TYR A 304 -5.16 1.77 -3.32
N SER A 305 -5.35 0.70 -4.09
CA SER A 305 -4.24 0.01 -4.73
C SER A 305 -3.86 0.74 -6.02
N PRO A 306 -2.58 1.12 -6.23
CA PRO A 306 -2.12 1.69 -7.49
C PRO A 306 -2.54 0.81 -8.68
N GLY A 307 -3.31 1.39 -9.62
CA GLY A 307 -3.84 0.67 -10.78
C GLY A 307 -5.31 0.23 -10.66
N GLN A 308 -5.92 0.33 -9.48
CA GLN A 308 -7.35 0.14 -9.31
C GLN A 308 -8.13 1.33 -9.90
N GLU A 309 -9.02 1.03 -10.83
CA GLU A 309 -9.80 2.04 -11.57
C GLU A 309 -11.04 2.48 -10.76
N TRP A 310 -11.69 1.55 -10.05
CA TRP A 310 -12.84 1.81 -9.20
C TRP A 310 -12.63 1.28 -7.79
N VAL A 311 -12.88 2.10 -6.78
CA VAL A 311 -12.95 1.72 -5.37
C VAL A 311 -14.42 1.48 -5.01
N SER A 312 -14.78 0.24 -4.69
CA SER A 312 -16.10 -0.10 -4.17
C SER A 312 -16.21 0.42 -2.74
N LEU A 313 -17.23 1.23 -2.45
CA LEU A 313 -17.42 1.87 -1.16
C LEU A 313 -18.87 1.75 -0.72
N LYS A 314 -19.08 1.49 0.58
CA LYS A 314 -20.41 1.51 1.18
C LYS A 314 -21.02 2.91 1.06
N PRO A 315 -22.34 3.06 0.91
CA PRO A 315 -22.97 4.38 0.88
C PRO A 315 -22.61 5.22 2.12
N GLY A 316 -22.24 6.49 1.92
CA GLY A 316 -21.71 7.30 3.01
C GLY A 316 -20.94 8.54 2.57
N ARG A 317 -20.44 9.29 3.56
CA ARG A 317 -19.58 10.46 3.32
C ARG A 317 -18.12 10.04 3.34
N TYR A 318 -17.38 10.48 2.34
CA TYR A 318 -15.96 10.21 2.19
C TYR A 318 -15.20 11.51 1.92
N LEU A 319 -13.96 11.59 2.38
CA LEU A 319 -13.00 12.63 2.08
C LEU A 319 -11.95 12.04 1.14
N VAL A 320 -11.94 12.51 -0.10
CA VAL A 320 -10.87 12.22 -1.05
C VAL A 320 -9.77 13.23 -0.82
N MET A 321 -8.56 12.75 -0.56
CA MET A 321 -7.36 13.57 -0.41
C MET A 321 -6.33 13.14 -1.43
N ALA A 322 -5.78 14.10 -2.18
CA ALA A 322 -4.70 13.84 -3.10
C ALA A 322 -3.58 14.87 -2.89
N GLY A 323 -2.34 14.48 -3.12
CA GLY A 323 -1.19 15.31 -2.79
C GLY A 323 -0.13 15.37 -3.89
N THR A 324 0.50 16.53 -4.02
CA THR A 324 1.75 16.70 -4.75
C THR A 324 2.76 17.48 -3.92
N ARG A 325 4.01 17.56 -4.36
CA ARG A 325 5.00 18.49 -3.81
C ARG A 325 5.49 19.45 -4.87
N ASN A 326 5.71 20.71 -4.49
CA ASN A 326 6.43 21.65 -5.36
C ASN A 326 7.93 21.30 -5.37
N GLY A 327 8.72 21.95 -6.24
CA GLY A 327 10.16 21.72 -6.28
C GLY A 327 10.96 22.28 -5.10
N ASN A 328 10.32 22.86 -4.09
CA ASN A 328 10.94 23.19 -2.79
C ASN A 328 10.68 22.10 -1.74
N GLY A 329 9.87 21.08 -2.09
CA GLY A 329 9.45 20.02 -1.20
C GLY A 329 8.20 20.34 -0.38
N ASP A 330 7.57 21.50 -0.55
CA ASP A 330 6.32 21.83 0.15
C ASP A 330 5.18 20.95 -0.35
N ALA A 331 4.36 20.44 0.56
CA ALA A 331 3.21 19.59 0.23
C ALA A 331 1.99 20.44 -0.12
N TYR A 332 1.35 20.13 -1.24
CA TYR A 332 0.06 20.67 -1.64
C TYR A 332 -0.96 19.54 -1.59
N VAL A 333 -2.04 19.77 -0.84
CA VAL A 333 -3.06 18.75 -0.60
C VAL A 333 -4.39 19.25 -1.14
N PHE A 334 -4.94 18.50 -2.10
CA PHE A 334 -6.32 18.58 -2.52
C PHE A 334 -7.20 17.80 -1.55
N THR A 335 -8.32 18.37 -1.13
CA THR A 335 -9.32 17.67 -0.30
C THR A 335 -10.72 17.92 -0.84
N LYS A 336 -11.52 16.86 -1.02
CA LYS A 336 -12.91 16.97 -1.44
C LYS A 336 -13.79 15.95 -0.73
N GLN A 337 -14.88 16.45 -0.14
CA GLN A 337 -15.92 15.58 0.38
C GLN A 337 -16.82 15.08 -0.74
N VAL A 338 -17.13 13.79 -0.71
CA VAL A 338 -17.99 13.06 -1.65
C VAL A 338 -19.03 12.30 -0.87
N PHE A 339 -20.25 12.24 -1.40
CA PHE A 339 -21.28 11.37 -0.86
C PHE A 339 -21.49 10.20 -1.82
N VAL A 340 -21.05 9.01 -1.42
CA VAL A 340 -21.26 7.76 -2.16
C VAL A 340 -22.69 7.31 -1.92
N ARG A 341 -23.41 7.04 -3.01
CA ARG A 341 -24.79 6.54 -2.99
C ARG A 341 -24.83 5.11 -3.51
N SER A 342 -25.83 4.36 -3.06
CA SER A 342 -26.03 2.99 -3.47
C SER A 342 -26.19 2.86 -4.99
N GLY A 343 -25.37 2.01 -5.62
CA GLY A 343 -25.38 1.78 -7.08
C GLY A 343 -24.94 2.98 -7.94
N VAL A 344 -24.39 4.04 -7.35
CA VAL A 344 -23.89 5.22 -8.07
C VAL A 344 -22.37 5.23 -8.07
N GLY A 345 -21.80 5.47 -9.26
CA GLY A 345 -20.38 5.62 -9.48
C GLY A 345 -20.02 7.08 -9.58
N THR A 346 -18.98 7.51 -8.88
CA THR A 346 -18.46 8.88 -8.93
C THR A 346 -17.09 8.87 -9.58
N ILE A 347 -16.98 9.41 -10.79
CA ILE A 347 -15.70 9.68 -11.45
C ILE A 347 -15.24 11.08 -11.02
N MET A 348 -14.06 11.18 -10.43
CA MET A 348 -13.46 12.43 -9.98
C MET A 348 -12.12 12.67 -10.67
N GLU A 349 -12.07 13.66 -11.55
CA GLU A 349 -10.79 14.16 -12.10
C GLU A 349 -10.18 15.16 -11.11
N VAL A 350 -9.11 14.77 -10.44
CA VAL A 350 -8.43 15.57 -9.41
C VAL A 350 -7.20 16.25 -10.00
N PRO A 351 -7.14 17.59 -10.03
CA PRO A 351 -5.96 18.32 -10.46
C PRO A 351 -4.85 18.23 -9.42
N LEU A 352 -3.67 17.76 -9.82
CA LEU A 352 -2.46 17.75 -9.00
C LEU A 352 -1.53 18.92 -9.31
N ASP A 353 -1.77 19.66 -10.38
CA ASP A 353 -0.97 20.81 -10.74
C ASP A 353 -1.11 21.91 -9.67
N THR A 354 0.01 22.48 -9.24
CA THR A 354 -0.02 23.64 -8.34
C THR A 354 -0.64 24.82 -9.08
N PRO A 355 -1.76 25.41 -8.60
CA PRO A 355 -2.37 26.53 -9.30
C PRO A 355 -1.38 27.70 -9.43
N PRO A 356 -1.23 28.31 -10.63
CA PRO A 356 -0.23 29.35 -10.89
C PRO A 356 -0.23 30.52 -9.91
N GLU A 357 -1.40 30.87 -9.37
CA GLU A 357 -1.59 31.91 -8.36
C GLU A 357 -0.90 31.62 -7.01
N PHE A 358 -0.57 30.35 -6.73
CA PHE A 358 0.15 29.93 -5.53
C PHE A 358 1.66 29.78 -5.73
N MET A 359 2.17 29.98 -6.96
CA MET A 359 3.61 30.01 -7.24
C MET A 359 4.12 31.46 -7.26
N SER A 360 4.79 31.90 -6.21
CA SER A 360 5.36 33.26 -6.17
C SER A 360 6.57 33.39 -7.12
N ALA A 361 6.95 34.62 -7.47
CA ALA A 361 8.18 34.86 -8.23
C ALA A 361 9.44 34.47 -7.42
N SER A 362 9.37 34.55 -6.08
CA SER A 362 10.43 34.14 -5.17
C SER A 362 10.65 32.63 -5.13
N ASP A 363 9.62 31.81 -5.35
CA ASP A 363 9.75 30.34 -5.37
C ASP A 363 10.50 29.82 -6.62
N ARG A 364 10.59 30.66 -7.65
CA ARG A 364 11.17 30.33 -8.96
C ARG A 364 12.64 30.74 -9.09
N VAL A 365 13.08 31.72 -8.31
CA VAL A 365 14.38 32.38 -8.50
C VAL A 365 15.15 32.36 -7.17
N ARG A 366 15.96 31.32 -6.98
CA ARG A 366 16.84 31.17 -5.80
C ARG A 366 17.99 32.18 -5.79
N ARG A 367 18.48 32.56 -6.96
CA ARG A 367 19.62 33.48 -7.15
C ARG A 367 19.33 34.46 -8.27
N THR A 368 19.93 35.65 -8.19
CA THR A 368 19.89 36.65 -9.26
C THR A 368 21.30 37.02 -9.68
N VAL A 369 21.48 37.33 -10.96
CA VAL A 369 22.68 38.00 -11.48
C VAL A 369 22.26 39.33 -12.10
N PRO A 370 22.97 40.45 -11.83
CA PRO A 370 22.63 41.75 -12.39
C PRO A 370 22.62 41.76 -13.93
N GLN A 371 23.50 40.98 -14.53
CA GLN A 371 23.59 40.75 -15.97
C GLN A 371 24.06 39.30 -16.19
N ALA A 372 23.42 38.59 -17.13
CA ALA A 372 23.83 37.24 -17.50
C ALA A 372 25.28 37.22 -18.02
N PRO A 373 26.17 36.38 -17.44
CA PRO A 373 27.54 36.26 -17.93
C PRO A 373 27.59 35.73 -19.37
N GLU A 374 28.30 36.44 -20.24
CA GLU A 374 28.70 35.91 -21.56
C GLU A 374 29.85 34.90 -21.37
N PHE A 375 29.81 33.81 -22.15
CA PHE A 375 30.80 32.74 -22.11
C PHE A 375 30.97 32.06 -23.47
N VAL A 376 32.18 31.52 -23.67
CA VAL A 376 32.52 30.68 -24.81
C VAL A 376 33.08 29.39 -24.24
N LEU A 377 32.47 28.25 -24.56
CA LEU A 377 32.89 26.94 -24.06
C LEU A 377 32.94 25.91 -25.19
N PRO A 378 33.90 24.96 -25.16
CA PRO A 378 33.94 23.86 -26.10
C PRO A 378 32.78 22.87 -25.86
N GLY A 379 32.12 22.47 -26.93
CA GLY A 379 31.08 21.45 -26.94
C GLY A 379 31.61 20.04 -27.17
N ARG A 380 30.74 19.04 -26.98
CA ARG A 380 31.06 17.62 -27.26
C ARG A 380 31.41 17.33 -28.72
N ASP A 381 31.05 18.20 -29.65
CA ASP A 381 31.38 18.11 -31.07
C ASP A 381 32.75 18.74 -31.40
N GLY A 382 33.44 19.31 -30.40
CA GLY A 382 34.69 20.03 -30.56
C GLY A 382 34.54 21.48 -31.03
N ASN A 383 33.32 21.96 -31.29
CA ASN A 383 33.07 23.34 -31.66
C ASN A 383 32.90 24.23 -30.42
N GLU A 384 33.29 25.49 -30.52
CA GLU A 384 33.01 26.47 -29.47
C GLU A 384 31.55 26.96 -29.54
N PHE A 385 30.91 27.02 -28.39
CA PHE A 385 29.59 27.62 -28.22
C PHE A 385 29.73 29.01 -27.61
N ASP A 386 29.33 30.05 -28.35
CA ASP A 386 29.27 31.44 -27.87
C ASP A 386 27.85 31.77 -27.37
N SER A 387 27.72 32.07 -26.08
CA SER A 387 26.42 32.36 -25.46
C SER A 387 25.86 33.74 -25.83
N LYS A 388 26.69 34.69 -26.26
CA LYS A 388 26.30 36.07 -26.58
C LYS A 388 25.23 36.19 -27.68
N PRO A 389 25.41 35.62 -28.88
CA PRO A 389 24.38 35.67 -29.92
C PRO A 389 23.13 34.89 -29.54
N VAL A 390 23.25 33.90 -28.65
CA VAL A 390 22.12 33.08 -28.20
C VAL A 390 21.26 33.86 -27.22
N ILE A 391 21.83 34.42 -26.15
CA ILE A 391 21.10 35.23 -25.16
C ILE A 391 20.43 36.43 -25.83
N ARG A 392 21.02 36.99 -26.90
CA ARG A 392 20.40 38.10 -27.65
C ARG A 392 19.09 37.70 -28.36
N ASN A 393 18.98 36.46 -28.83
CA ASN A 393 17.93 36.05 -29.77
C ASN A 393 17.00 34.94 -29.23
N LYS A 394 17.43 34.18 -28.23
CA LYS A 394 16.75 33.03 -27.64
C LYS A 394 16.83 33.10 -26.11
N ASN A 395 15.82 32.54 -25.45
CA ASN A 395 15.97 32.27 -24.03
C ASN A 395 17.06 31.20 -23.86
N LEU A 396 17.74 31.20 -22.72
CA LEU A 396 18.85 30.26 -22.48
C LEU A 396 18.61 29.49 -21.18
N LEU A 397 18.36 28.18 -21.31
CA LEU A 397 18.27 27.24 -20.22
C LEU A 397 19.62 26.52 -20.05
N ILE A 398 20.21 26.64 -18.86
CA ILE A 398 21.52 26.08 -18.53
C ILE A 398 21.36 25.16 -17.32
N MET A 399 21.79 23.92 -17.45
CA MET A 399 22.00 23.01 -16.31
C MET A 399 23.50 22.88 -16.04
N PHE A 400 23.96 23.34 -14.88
CA PHE A 400 25.29 23.04 -14.36
C PHE A 400 25.26 21.69 -13.64
N PHE A 401 26.20 20.82 -13.96
CA PHE A 401 26.25 19.47 -13.38
C PHE A 401 27.69 18.94 -13.22
N THR A 402 27.81 17.81 -12.50
CA THR A 402 29.06 17.07 -12.26
C THR A 402 28.81 15.57 -12.35
N LEU A 403 29.80 14.79 -12.81
CA LEU A 403 29.70 13.33 -12.87
C LEU A 403 29.93 12.67 -11.49
N ALA A 404 30.47 13.43 -10.54
CA ALA A 404 30.73 12.96 -9.18
C ALA A 404 29.46 12.79 -8.35
N GLN A 405 28.36 13.46 -8.72
CA GLN A 405 27.11 13.46 -7.96
C GLN A 405 26.01 12.71 -8.73
N GLU A 406 25.48 11.67 -8.12
CA GLU A 406 24.39 10.88 -8.70
C GLU A 406 23.14 11.72 -9.05
N PRO A 407 22.71 12.69 -8.22
CA PRO A 407 21.55 13.52 -8.56
C PRO A 407 21.77 14.41 -9.80
N SER A 408 23.01 14.81 -10.10
CA SER A 408 23.34 15.54 -11.33
C SER A 408 23.07 14.71 -12.57
N ILE A 409 23.34 13.41 -12.52
CA ILE A 409 23.14 12.49 -13.63
C ILE A 409 21.64 12.19 -13.79
N ARG A 410 20.93 11.94 -12.68
CA ARG A 410 19.48 11.66 -12.71
C ARG A 410 18.64 12.78 -13.29
N MET A 411 19.09 14.03 -13.18
CA MET A 411 18.31 15.18 -13.63
C MET A 411 18.48 15.47 -15.13
N LEU A 412 19.49 14.90 -15.81
CA LEU A 412 19.71 15.12 -17.25
C LEU A 412 18.50 14.69 -18.11
N PRO A 413 17.92 13.48 -17.96
CA PRO A 413 16.72 13.09 -18.71
C PRO A 413 15.51 13.98 -18.42
N MET A 414 15.44 14.56 -17.22
CA MET A 414 14.36 15.47 -16.85
C MET A 414 14.45 16.79 -17.61
N ILE A 415 15.67 17.30 -17.81
CA ILE A 415 15.91 18.49 -18.64
C ILE A 415 15.71 18.18 -20.13
N GLU A 416 16.02 16.97 -20.59
CA GLU A 416 15.70 16.54 -21.96
C GLU A 416 14.19 16.57 -22.24
N ASN A 417 13.35 16.22 -21.27
CA ASN A 417 11.89 16.29 -21.41
C ASN A 417 11.39 17.72 -21.68
N CYS A 418 12.20 18.76 -21.40
CA CYS A 418 11.86 20.14 -21.71
C CYS A 418 12.11 20.53 -23.18
N LEU A 419 12.86 19.73 -23.97
CA LEU A 419 13.31 20.11 -25.32
C LEU A 419 12.14 20.47 -26.26
N GLY A 420 11.04 19.72 -26.21
CA GLY A 420 9.87 19.99 -27.04
C GLY A 420 9.18 21.33 -26.72
N THR A 421 9.15 21.73 -25.45
CA THR A 421 8.65 23.06 -25.04
C THR A 421 9.67 24.15 -25.35
N ALA A 422 10.96 23.85 -25.18
CA ALA A 422 12.04 24.78 -25.48
C ALA A 422 12.02 25.19 -26.97
N GLU A 423 11.79 24.24 -27.88
CA GLU A 423 11.62 24.53 -29.31
C GLU A 423 10.46 25.49 -29.58
N LYS A 424 9.27 25.19 -29.02
CA LYS A 424 8.06 26.01 -29.19
C LYS A 424 8.19 27.42 -28.59
N THR A 425 9.02 27.56 -27.55
CA THR A 425 9.21 28.82 -26.80
C THR A 425 10.41 29.62 -27.28
N ASN A 426 11.15 29.13 -28.29
CA ASN A 426 12.41 29.71 -28.76
C ASN A 426 13.48 29.81 -27.63
N THR A 427 13.65 28.70 -26.91
CA THR A 427 14.62 28.53 -25.82
C THR A 427 15.72 27.56 -26.25
N SER A 428 16.98 27.93 -26.02
CA SER A 428 18.15 27.06 -26.21
C SER A 428 18.45 26.34 -24.89
N VAL A 429 18.63 25.02 -24.94
CA VAL A 429 18.90 24.19 -23.75
C VAL A 429 20.33 23.65 -23.79
N LEU A 430 21.06 23.83 -22.70
CA LEU A 430 22.47 23.43 -22.56
C LEU A 430 22.69 22.74 -21.22
N ALA A 431 23.63 21.79 -21.20
CA ALA A 431 24.21 21.24 -19.98
C ALA A 431 25.71 21.59 -19.92
N ILE A 432 26.17 22.21 -18.83
CA ILE A 432 27.56 22.58 -18.62
C ILE A 432 28.16 21.64 -17.58
N LEU A 433 29.12 20.81 -18.01
CA LEU A 433 29.86 19.92 -17.12
C LEU A 433 31.02 20.68 -16.49
N THR A 434 31.05 20.70 -15.15
CA THR A 434 32.01 21.50 -14.36
C THR A 434 33.20 20.70 -13.82
N ASP A 435 33.33 19.42 -14.19
CA ASP A 435 34.40 18.56 -13.69
C ASP A 435 35.76 18.95 -14.29
N PRO A 436 36.86 18.84 -13.51
CA PRO A 436 38.20 18.85 -14.08
C PRO A 436 38.34 17.73 -15.12
N ASP A 437 38.94 18.01 -16.27
CA ASP A 437 39.08 17.06 -17.40
C ASP A 437 37.73 16.57 -17.97
N ALA A 438 36.70 17.44 -17.92
CA ALA A 438 35.32 17.15 -18.30
C ALA A 438 35.14 16.44 -19.65
N GLY A 439 35.95 16.76 -20.67
CA GLY A 439 35.84 16.18 -22.00
C GLY A 439 36.05 14.67 -22.02
N GLU A 440 37.19 14.17 -21.54
CA GLU A 440 37.51 12.73 -21.55
C GLU A 440 36.57 11.93 -20.65
N LYS A 441 36.25 12.45 -19.47
CA LYS A 441 35.37 11.77 -18.50
C LYS A 441 33.94 11.62 -19.01
N PHE A 442 33.42 12.62 -19.74
CA PHE A 442 32.09 12.56 -20.30
C PHE A 442 31.94 11.44 -21.34
N PHE A 443 32.90 11.29 -22.26
CA PHE A 443 32.84 10.26 -23.29
C PHE A 443 33.05 8.84 -22.74
N ALA A 444 33.74 8.72 -21.60
CA ALA A 444 33.96 7.45 -20.92
C ALA A 444 32.76 6.98 -20.07
N ASP A 445 31.76 7.84 -19.81
CA ASP A 445 30.67 7.56 -18.87
C ASP A 445 29.35 7.19 -19.59
N ASP A 446 29.01 5.90 -19.53
CA ASP A 446 27.81 5.33 -20.14
C ASP A 446 26.50 5.95 -19.65
N ARG A 447 26.49 6.56 -18.46
CA ARG A 447 25.31 7.15 -17.85
C ARG A 447 24.89 8.47 -18.52
N VAL A 448 25.83 9.17 -19.16
CA VAL A 448 25.60 10.53 -19.69
C VAL A 448 25.94 10.68 -21.16
N LYS A 449 26.82 9.84 -21.73
CA LYS A 449 27.33 9.99 -23.10
C LYS A 449 26.23 10.03 -24.18
N ASN A 450 25.09 9.39 -23.93
CA ASN A 450 23.96 9.28 -24.86
C ASN A 450 22.90 10.37 -24.66
N THR A 451 23.14 11.40 -23.84
CA THR A 451 22.20 12.50 -23.64
C THR A 451 21.85 13.22 -24.95
N GLY A 452 20.58 13.57 -25.10
CA GLY A 452 20.06 14.41 -26.18
C GLY A 452 20.40 15.89 -26.02
N LEU A 453 20.93 16.31 -24.86
CA LEU A 453 21.29 17.71 -24.60
C LEU A 453 22.58 18.12 -25.32
N THR A 454 22.67 19.42 -25.61
CA THR A 454 23.94 20.05 -25.97
C THR A 454 24.81 20.17 -24.73
N VAL A 455 25.92 19.44 -24.68
CA VAL A 455 26.85 19.43 -23.55
C VAL A 455 28.09 20.28 -23.85
N LEU A 456 28.41 21.20 -22.93
CA LEU A 456 29.58 22.06 -22.95
C LEU A 456 30.50 21.75 -21.76
N PHE A 457 31.80 21.98 -21.91
CA PHE A 457 32.80 21.65 -20.89
C PHE A 457 33.42 22.89 -20.26
N ASP A 458 33.20 23.11 -18.97
CA ASP A 458 33.81 24.19 -18.18
C ASP A 458 34.90 23.64 -17.26
N ALA A 459 35.95 23.08 -17.86
CA ALA A 459 37.00 22.33 -17.13
C ALA A 459 37.73 23.18 -16.07
N ASN A 460 37.86 24.50 -16.30
CA ASN A 460 38.49 25.44 -15.38
C ASN A 460 37.48 26.09 -14.40
N GLN A 461 36.20 25.78 -14.55
CA GLN A 461 35.10 26.29 -13.71
C GLN A 461 34.96 27.82 -13.74
N GLU A 462 35.52 28.48 -14.77
CA GLU A 462 35.50 29.93 -14.90
C GLU A 462 34.09 30.43 -15.21
N THR A 463 33.35 29.70 -16.04
CA THR A 463 31.97 30.06 -16.37
C THR A 463 31.09 29.86 -15.15
N ALA A 464 31.19 28.72 -14.46
CA ALA A 464 30.45 28.45 -13.25
C ALA A 464 30.70 29.52 -12.18
N LYS A 465 31.95 29.95 -11.95
CA LYS A 465 32.29 31.02 -11.00
C LYS A 465 31.67 32.39 -11.33
N LYS A 466 31.37 32.67 -12.61
CA LYS A 466 30.64 33.88 -13.00
C LYS A 466 29.16 33.83 -12.61
N PHE A 467 28.55 32.65 -12.61
CA PHE A 467 27.16 32.45 -12.17
C PHE A 467 27.06 32.30 -10.65
N PHE A 468 28.04 31.65 -10.03
CA PHE A 468 28.08 31.36 -8.61
C PHE A 468 29.31 32.02 -7.97
N PRO A 469 29.19 33.23 -7.40
CA PRO A 469 30.29 33.86 -6.67
C PRO A 469 30.84 33.00 -5.52
N ASP A 470 30.01 32.12 -4.97
CA ASP A 470 30.29 31.13 -3.93
C ASP A 470 30.44 29.70 -4.49
N PHE A 471 30.94 29.54 -5.73
CA PHE A 471 30.93 28.26 -6.44
C PHE A 471 31.52 27.08 -5.65
N GLU A 472 32.56 27.29 -4.82
CA GLU A 472 33.14 26.21 -4.01
C GLU A 472 32.10 25.56 -3.07
N LYS A 473 31.17 26.33 -2.51
CA LYS A 473 30.06 25.79 -1.69
C LYS A 473 29.00 25.11 -2.55
N VAL A 474 28.70 25.68 -3.72
CA VAL A 474 27.71 25.13 -4.66
C VAL A 474 28.17 23.80 -5.24
N LYS A 475 29.47 23.66 -5.52
CA LYS A 475 30.08 22.43 -6.01
C LYS A 475 29.88 21.26 -5.05
N GLU A 476 29.91 21.50 -3.74
CA GLU A 476 29.76 20.44 -2.73
C GLU A 476 28.31 19.95 -2.58
N ALA A 477 27.31 20.84 -2.61
CA ALA A 477 25.93 20.48 -2.27
C ALA A 477 24.82 21.16 -3.10
N GLY A 478 25.18 22.08 -4.01
CA GLY A 478 24.23 22.87 -4.80
C GLY A 478 24.11 22.44 -6.26
N LEU A 479 24.93 21.49 -6.73
CA LEU A 479 24.77 20.87 -8.05
C LEU A 479 23.82 19.65 -7.96
N PRO A 480 23.05 19.34 -9.02
CA PRO A 480 22.92 20.13 -10.24
C PRO A 480 22.20 21.46 -9.99
N SER A 481 22.49 22.48 -10.79
CA SER A 481 21.84 23.79 -10.70
C SER A 481 21.30 24.21 -12.07
N VAL A 482 20.08 24.71 -12.12
CA VAL A 482 19.39 25.03 -13.38
C VAL A 482 18.99 26.49 -13.41
N VAL A 483 19.33 27.16 -14.51
CA VAL A 483 19.12 28.59 -14.73
C VAL A 483 18.43 28.82 -16.06
N LEU A 484 17.31 29.56 -16.06
CA LEU A 484 16.66 30.05 -17.28
C LEU A 484 16.83 31.56 -17.40
N LEU A 485 17.39 32.01 -18.52
CA LEU A 485 17.64 33.41 -18.84
C LEU A 485 16.72 33.88 -19.97
N GLU A 486 16.19 35.10 -19.80
CA GLU A 486 15.36 35.78 -20.79
C GLU A 486 16.21 36.32 -21.96
N LYS A 487 15.69 36.15 -23.18
CA LYS A 487 16.29 36.70 -24.39
C LYS A 487 16.39 38.23 -24.34
N GLY A 488 17.48 38.78 -24.87
CA GLY A 488 17.74 40.22 -24.98
C GLY A 488 18.17 40.88 -23.68
N THR A 489 17.49 40.60 -22.56
CA THR A 489 17.78 41.21 -21.25
C THR A 489 18.80 40.41 -20.43
N GLY A 490 18.85 39.08 -20.62
CA GLY A 490 19.62 38.18 -19.75
C GLY A 490 19.05 38.08 -18.34
N LYS A 491 17.81 38.51 -18.11
CA LYS A 491 17.16 38.44 -16.80
C LYS A 491 16.92 36.98 -16.41
N VAL A 492 17.18 36.64 -15.14
CA VAL A 492 16.87 35.32 -14.59
C VAL A 492 15.35 35.17 -14.45
N LEU A 493 14.79 34.18 -15.15
CA LEU A 493 13.37 33.79 -15.07
C LEU A 493 13.15 32.60 -14.14
N TYR A 494 14.16 31.75 -14.00
CA TYR A 494 14.17 30.58 -13.12
C TYR A 494 15.59 30.29 -12.66
N TRP A 495 15.78 29.95 -11.38
CA TRP A 495 17.04 29.45 -10.85
C TRP A 495 16.81 28.53 -9.66
N LYS A 496 17.21 27.27 -9.74
CA LYS A 496 17.25 26.34 -8.59
C LYS A 496 18.57 25.60 -8.48
N ASP A 497 18.97 25.34 -7.24
CA ASP A 497 20.15 24.55 -6.87
C ASP A 497 19.70 23.23 -6.25
N GLY A 498 20.44 22.16 -6.53
CA GLY A 498 20.17 20.81 -6.05
C GLY A 498 19.19 20.04 -6.93
N TYR A 499 19.02 18.77 -6.57
CA TYR A 499 18.13 17.86 -7.27
C TYR A 499 16.66 18.23 -7.06
N ASN A 500 15.90 18.28 -8.16
CA ASN A 500 14.47 18.57 -8.12
C ASN A 500 13.72 17.63 -9.06
N MET A 501 12.85 16.77 -8.49
CA MET A 501 12.02 15.82 -9.24
C MET A 501 10.92 16.46 -10.09
N GLY A 502 10.60 17.74 -9.87
CA GLY A 502 9.59 18.50 -10.64
C GLY A 502 10.19 19.59 -11.53
N VAL A 503 11.51 19.56 -11.78
CA VAL A 503 12.20 20.63 -12.51
C VAL A 503 11.70 20.80 -13.94
N ALA A 504 11.31 19.71 -14.60
CA ALA A 504 10.91 19.74 -16.00
C ALA A 504 9.58 20.49 -16.20
N GLU A 505 8.64 20.25 -15.29
CA GLU A 505 7.31 20.84 -15.23
C GLU A 505 7.41 22.33 -14.94
N GLU A 506 8.19 22.70 -13.92
CA GLU A 506 8.43 24.10 -13.57
C GLU A 506 9.04 24.88 -14.76
N LEU A 507 10.03 24.29 -15.45
CA LEU A 507 10.65 24.90 -16.62
C LEU A 507 9.70 25.03 -17.80
N ASN A 508 8.92 23.98 -18.11
CA ASN A 508 7.92 24.00 -19.17
C ASN A 508 6.92 25.14 -18.95
N PHE A 509 6.46 25.29 -17.71
CA PHE A 509 5.56 26.36 -17.31
C PHE A 509 6.19 27.74 -17.48
N VAL A 510 7.39 27.97 -16.91
CA VAL A 510 8.05 29.28 -16.97
C VAL A 510 8.41 29.67 -18.41
N MET A 511 8.89 28.72 -19.22
CA MET A 511 9.17 28.97 -20.64
C MET A 511 7.91 29.36 -21.40
N ALA A 512 6.80 28.62 -21.23
CA ALA A 512 5.54 28.92 -21.89
C ALA A 512 4.98 30.31 -21.48
N LEU A 513 4.99 30.61 -20.18
CA LEU A 513 4.55 31.90 -19.64
C LEU A 513 5.38 33.06 -20.19
N SER A 514 6.71 32.91 -20.20
CA SER A 514 7.63 33.96 -20.70
C SER A 514 7.48 34.24 -22.20
N SER A 515 6.99 33.26 -22.96
CA SER A 515 6.78 33.36 -24.40
C SER A 515 5.34 33.67 -24.79
N GLY A 516 4.45 33.93 -23.82
CA GLY A 516 3.05 34.28 -24.06
C GLY A 516 2.22 33.14 -24.65
N LEU A 517 2.68 31.90 -24.56
CA LEU A 517 1.90 30.72 -24.92
C LEU A 517 0.80 30.53 -23.86
N GLU A 518 -0.42 30.23 -24.30
CA GLU A 518 -1.47 29.79 -23.39
C GLU A 518 -1.01 28.51 -22.70
N VAL A 519 -0.78 28.61 -21.39
CA VAL A 519 -0.66 27.45 -20.53
C VAL A 519 -2.08 27.07 -20.15
N ALA A 520 -2.46 25.81 -20.38
CA ALA A 520 -3.70 25.29 -19.81
C ALA A 520 -3.62 25.50 -18.29
N GLN A 521 -4.44 26.41 -17.76
CA GLN A 521 -4.44 26.66 -16.33
C GLN A 521 -4.91 25.39 -15.63
N ALA A 522 -4.10 24.91 -14.70
CA ALA A 522 -4.53 24.00 -13.66
C ALA A 522 -5.81 24.56 -13.03
N ARG A 523 -6.93 23.85 -13.16
CA ARG A 523 -8.16 24.25 -12.47
C ARG A 523 -7.98 23.91 -10.99
N PRO A 524 -8.36 24.78 -10.06
CA PRO A 524 -8.28 24.46 -8.63
C PRO A 524 -9.34 23.44 -8.18
N GLU A 525 -10.32 23.13 -9.02
CA GLU A 525 -11.46 22.28 -8.68
C GLU A 525 -11.46 20.96 -9.44
N ALA A 526 -11.82 19.88 -8.75
CA ALA A 526 -12.07 18.59 -9.38
C ALA A 526 -13.34 18.60 -10.23
N ARG A 527 -13.31 17.85 -11.34
CA ARG A 527 -14.53 17.54 -12.11
C ARG A 527 -15.14 16.27 -11.57
N ILE A 528 -16.46 16.31 -11.37
CA ILE A 528 -17.22 15.18 -10.85
C ILE A 528 -18.25 14.78 -11.89
N GLN A 529 -18.28 13.50 -12.21
CA GLN A 529 -19.30 12.88 -13.05
C GLN A 529 -19.89 11.68 -12.31
N GLU A 530 -21.21 11.61 -12.29
CA GLU A 530 -21.92 10.44 -11.78
C GLU A 530 -22.29 9.50 -12.93
N VAL A 531 -22.16 8.20 -12.67
CA VAL A 531 -22.50 7.11 -13.59
C VAL A 531 -23.24 6.01 -12.83
N GLU A 532 -23.88 5.10 -13.55
CA GLU A 532 -24.35 3.86 -12.94
C GLU A 532 -23.13 3.03 -12.49
N TYR A 533 -23.12 2.62 -11.22
CA TYR A 533 -22.09 1.73 -10.71
C TYR A 533 -22.65 0.33 -10.57
N LYS A 534 -21.98 -0.60 -11.23
CA LYS A 534 -22.11 -2.02 -10.97
C LYS A 534 -20.82 -2.44 -10.33
N GLU A 535 -20.91 -2.91 -9.09
CA GLU A 535 -19.78 -3.51 -8.44
C GLU A 535 -19.24 -4.63 -9.34
N VAL A 536 -18.01 -4.44 -9.78
CA VAL A 536 -17.31 -5.44 -10.56
C VAL A 536 -16.65 -6.35 -9.52
N PRO A 537 -17.03 -7.64 -9.45
CA PRO A 537 -16.42 -8.56 -8.50
C PRO A 537 -14.89 -8.49 -8.59
N ASP A 538 -14.20 -8.68 -7.46
CA ASP A 538 -12.76 -8.87 -7.48
C ASP A 538 -12.43 -10.20 -8.16
N TYR A 539 -12.40 -10.15 -9.49
CA TYR A 539 -12.16 -11.32 -10.31
C TYR A 539 -10.74 -11.86 -10.10
N ALA A 540 -9.78 -11.03 -9.68
CA ALA A 540 -8.43 -11.49 -9.38
C ALA A 540 -8.43 -12.30 -8.07
N GLY A 541 -9.02 -11.78 -7.00
CA GLY A 541 -9.15 -12.54 -5.74
C GLY A 541 -10.00 -13.80 -5.89
N LEU A 542 -11.09 -13.74 -6.66
CA LEU A 542 -11.89 -14.92 -6.98
C LEU A 542 -11.11 -15.94 -7.83
N ALA A 543 -10.26 -15.47 -8.75
CA ALA A 543 -9.40 -16.32 -9.55
C ALA A 543 -8.30 -16.96 -8.70
N ASP A 544 -7.67 -16.23 -7.79
CA ASP A 544 -6.68 -16.75 -6.84
C ASP A 544 -7.30 -17.81 -5.91
N ALA A 545 -8.56 -17.61 -5.49
CA ALA A 545 -9.31 -18.61 -4.74
C ALA A 545 -9.59 -19.87 -5.57
N ALA A 546 -10.07 -19.72 -6.82
CA ALA A 546 -10.29 -20.84 -7.73
C ALA A 546 -8.98 -21.57 -8.08
N TYR A 547 -7.89 -20.84 -8.24
CA TYR A 547 -6.54 -21.33 -8.46
C TYR A 547 -6.06 -22.18 -7.28
N GLY A 548 -6.20 -21.67 -6.05
CA GLY A 548 -5.89 -22.40 -4.82
C GLY A 548 -6.77 -23.64 -4.62
N ALA A 549 -8.03 -23.59 -5.07
CA ALA A 549 -8.93 -24.74 -5.12
C ALA A 549 -8.62 -25.73 -6.26
N ARG A 550 -7.60 -25.44 -7.09
CA ARG A 550 -7.19 -26.20 -8.28
C ARG A 550 -8.28 -26.31 -9.36
N ASP A 551 -9.27 -25.43 -9.34
CA ASP A 551 -10.23 -25.25 -10.43
C ASP A 551 -9.65 -24.29 -11.47
N TYR A 552 -8.69 -24.80 -12.24
CA TYR A 552 -7.92 -23.98 -13.17
C TYR A 552 -8.76 -23.41 -14.32
N ASP A 553 -9.82 -24.10 -14.74
CA ASP A 553 -10.75 -23.59 -15.76
C ASP A 553 -11.49 -22.36 -15.25
N LYS A 554 -11.97 -22.41 -14.00
CA LYS A 554 -12.63 -21.26 -13.38
C LYS A 554 -11.65 -20.13 -13.08
N ALA A 555 -10.44 -20.45 -12.62
CA ALA A 555 -9.38 -19.47 -12.39
C ALA A 555 -9.02 -18.72 -13.69
N ILE A 556 -8.86 -19.42 -14.81
CA ILE A 556 -8.62 -18.79 -16.13
C ILE A 556 -9.77 -17.86 -16.51
N GLU A 557 -11.03 -18.31 -16.41
CA GLU A 557 -12.20 -17.47 -16.73
C GLU A 557 -12.19 -16.16 -15.92
N LEU A 558 -11.88 -16.26 -14.63
CA LEU A 558 -11.87 -15.13 -13.71
C LEU A 558 -10.64 -14.23 -13.92
N TYR A 559 -9.43 -14.77 -14.11
CA TYR A 559 -8.25 -13.99 -14.44
C TYR A 559 -8.43 -13.23 -15.77
N LEU A 560 -9.04 -13.85 -16.78
CA LEU A 560 -9.34 -13.17 -18.04
C LEU A 560 -10.32 -12.00 -17.82
N LYS A 561 -11.38 -12.19 -17.01
CA LYS A 561 -12.28 -11.09 -16.61
C LYS A 561 -11.56 -9.99 -15.83
N ALA A 562 -10.61 -10.34 -14.95
CA ALA A 562 -9.79 -9.37 -14.25
C ALA A 562 -8.92 -8.57 -15.23
N LEU A 563 -8.35 -9.21 -16.26
CA LEU A 563 -7.51 -8.59 -17.27
C LEU A 563 -8.28 -7.79 -18.33
N GLU A 564 -9.56 -8.08 -18.55
CA GLU A 564 -10.47 -7.21 -19.33
C GLU A 564 -10.60 -5.83 -18.66
N LEU A 565 -10.60 -5.79 -17.32
CA LEU A 565 -10.70 -4.56 -16.53
C LEU A 565 -9.35 -3.90 -16.30
N TYR A 566 -8.32 -4.72 -16.04
CA TYR A 566 -6.97 -4.26 -15.71
C TYR A 566 -5.92 -4.86 -16.65
N PRO A 567 -5.86 -4.44 -17.93
CA PRO A 567 -4.98 -5.05 -18.93
C PRO A 567 -3.48 -4.94 -18.62
N ARG A 568 -3.09 -4.04 -17.71
CA ARG A 568 -1.69 -3.79 -17.29
C ARG A 568 -1.36 -4.41 -15.92
N ALA A 569 -2.22 -5.25 -15.37
CA ALA A 569 -1.95 -5.91 -14.10
C ALA A 569 -0.94 -7.05 -14.30
N GLY A 570 0.37 -6.75 -14.16
CA GLY A 570 1.45 -7.71 -14.40
C GLY A 570 1.37 -8.97 -13.54
N VAL A 571 0.94 -8.85 -12.28
CA VAL A 571 0.73 -9.99 -11.36
C VAL A 571 -0.43 -10.88 -11.83
N VAL A 572 -1.52 -10.30 -12.33
CA VAL A 572 -2.67 -11.08 -12.83
C VAL A 572 -2.30 -11.83 -14.11
N TRP A 573 -1.54 -11.21 -15.01
CA TRP A 573 -0.96 -11.90 -16.17
C TRP A 573 -0.01 -13.04 -15.76
N TYR A 574 0.78 -12.84 -14.70
CA TYR A 574 1.67 -13.87 -14.15
C TYR A 574 0.88 -15.07 -13.62
N ASN A 575 -0.12 -14.84 -12.77
CA ASN A 575 -0.95 -15.90 -12.20
C ASN A 575 -1.73 -16.64 -13.29
N LEU A 576 -2.22 -15.92 -14.32
CA LEU A 576 -2.84 -16.55 -15.49
C LEU A 576 -1.86 -17.46 -16.24
N ALA A 577 -0.60 -17.04 -16.41
CA ALA A 577 0.42 -17.86 -17.04
C ALA A 577 0.72 -19.13 -16.25
N CYS A 578 0.84 -19.03 -14.92
CA CYS A 578 0.98 -20.17 -14.01
C CYS A 578 -0.21 -21.13 -14.18
N THR A 579 -1.42 -20.59 -14.23
CA THR A 579 -2.64 -21.40 -14.41
C THR A 579 -2.65 -22.14 -15.75
N TYR A 580 -2.23 -21.49 -16.85
CA TYR A 580 -2.09 -22.16 -18.15
C TYR A 580 -1.00 -23.23 -18.14
N ALA A 581 0.14 -22.96 -17.49
CA ALA A 581 1.25 -23.91 -17.38
C ALA A 581 0.84 -25.17 -16.60
N LEU A 582 0.08 -25.03 -15.51
CA LEU A 582 -0.49 -26.14 -14.75
C LEU A 582 -1.51 -26.96 -15.54
N LYS A 583 -2.25 -26.32 -16.46
CA LYS A 583 -3.12 -27.00 -17.43
C LYS A 583 -2.39 -27.60 -18.62
N SER A 584 -1.06 -27.51 -18.67
CA SER A 584 -0.25 -27.93 -19.80
C SER A 584 -0.57 -27.18 -21.11
N GLU A 585 -1.15 -25.98 -21.02
CA GLU A 585 -1.43 -25.08 -22.15
C GLU A 585 -0.22 -24.16 -22.43
N LYS A 586 0.89 -24.78 -22.83
CA LYS A 586 2.23 -24.19 -22.94
C LYS A 586 2.28 -22.87 -23.72
N GLU A 587 1.67 -22.82 -24.91
CA GLU A 587 1.73 -21.64 -25.77
C GLU A 587 1.03 -20.43 -25.13
N LYS A 588 -0.11 -20.64 -24.48
CA LYS A 588 -0.85 -19.58 -23.78
C LYS A 588 -0.12 -19.12 -22.52
N ALA A 589 0.55 -20.04 -21.84
CA ALA A 589 1.38 -19.70 -20.68
C ALA A 589 2.51 -18.75 -21.07
N PHE A 590 3.21 -19.00 -22.18
CA PHE A 590 4.23 -18.07 -22.68
C PHE A 590 3.66 -16.71 -23.10
N GLU A 591 2.52 -16.70 -23.79
CA GLU A 591 1.86 -15.44 -24.17
C GLU A 591 1.50 -14.59 -22.93
N ALA A 592 0.99 -15.24 -21.88
CA ALA A 592 0.66 -14.56 -20.62
C ALA A 592 1.91 -14.11 -19.86
N LEU A 593 2.99 -14.89 -19.84
CA LEU A 593 4.29 -14.52 -19.25
C LEU A 593 4.90 -13.29 -19.93
N GLU A 594 4.91 -13.26 -21.27
CA GLU A 594 5.38 -12.10 -22.03
C GLU A 594 4.59 -10.84 -21.66
N LYS A 595 3.25 -10.95 -21.63
CA LYS A 595 2.37 -9.84 -21.23
C LYS A 595 2.59 -9.42 -19.78
N SER A 596 2.88 -10.35 -18.88
CA SER A 596 3.20 -10.06 -17.47
C SER A 596 4.44 -9.17 -17.35
N VAL A 597 5.54 -9.54 -18.02
CA VAL A 597 6.80 -8.79 -18.01
C VAL A 597 6.62 -7.42 -18.69
N LEU A 598 5.95 -7.38 -19.85
CA LEU A 598 5.63 -6.12 -20.54
C LEU A 598 4.73 -5.21 -19.69
N SER A 599 3.90 -5.78 -18.83
CA SER A 599 3.04 -5.07 -17.88
C SER A 599 3.75 -4.70 -16.57
N GLY A 600 5.08 -4.90 -16.50
CA GLY A 600 5.91 -4.40 -15.41
C GLY A 600 6.12 -5.36 -14.24
N TYR A 601 5.78 -6.65 -14.37
CA TYR A 601 6.18 -7.67 -13.41
C TYR A 601 7.71 -7.88 -13.45
N LYS A 602 8.36 -7.95 -12.28
CA LYS A 602 9.84 -7.91 -12.16
C LYS A 602 10.43 -9.02 -11.29
N GLU A 603 9.62 -9.91 -10.73
CA GLU A 603 10.13 -10.99 -9.85
C GLU A 603 10.67 -12.17 -10.67
N PHE A 604 11.69 -11.91 -11.50
CA PHE A 604 12.30 -12.92 -12.37
C PHE A 604 12.95 -14.06 -11.59
N ASP A 605 13.49 -13.78 -10.40
CA ASP A 605 14.05 -14.80 -9.52
C ASP A 605 12.98 -15.73 -8.98
N TRP A 606 11.76 -15.22 -8.75
CA TRP A 606 10.60 -16.04 -8.41
C TRP A 606 10.17 -16.89 -9.61
N MET A 607 10.04 -16.31 -10.81
CA MET A 607 9.65 -17.06 -12.02
C MET A 607 10.53 -18.30 -12.26
N ARG A 608 11.85 -18.17 -12.04
CA ARG A 608 12.83 -19.27 -12.19
C ARG A 608 12.62 -20.43 -11.21
N GLN A 609 12.01 -20.15 -10.07
CA GLN A 609 11.83 -21.10 -8.97
C GLN A 609 10.38 -21.57 -8.85
N ASP A 610 9.44 -20.87 -9.50
CA ASP A 610 8.02 -21.17 -9.43
C ASP A 610 7.74 -22.52 -10.08
N LYS A 611 7.18 -23.42 -9.27
CA LYS A 611 6.85 -24.79 -9.70
C LYS A 611 5.68 -24.82 -10.66
N ASP A 612 4.80 -23.83 -10.59
CA ASP A 612 3.66 -23.76 -11.49
C ASP A 612 4.12 -23.51 -12.94
N LEU A 613 5.35 -23.01 -13.12
CA LEU A 613 6.02 -22.80 -14.40
C LEU A 613 7.08 -23.87 -14.72
N GLU A 614 7.22 -24.93 -13.91
CA GLU A 614 8.28 -25.96 -14.09
C GLU A 614 8.22 -26.61 -15.48
N SER A 615 7.01 -26.78 -16.02
CA SER A 615 6.78 -27.30 -17.37
C SER A 615 7.36 -26.42 -18.49
N LEU A 616 7.68 -25.15 -18.19
CA LEU A 616 8.21 -24.16 -19.12
C LEU A 616 9.72 -23.94 -18.97
N HIS A 617 10.32 -24.21 -17.81
CA HIS A 617 11.72 -23.86 -17.48
C HIS A 617 12.75 -24.40 -18.47
N SER A 618 12.49 -25.58 -19.05
CA SER A 618 13.39 -26.21 -20.03
C SER A 618 13.28 -25.64 -21.44
N ASP A 619 12.29 -24.78 -21.70
CA ASP A 619 12.08 -24.19 -23.02
C ASP A 619 12.96 -22.94 -23.23
N PRO A 620 13.65 -22.80 -24.39
CA PRO A 620 14.44 -21.62 -24.69
C PRO A 620 13.66 -20.30 -24.64
N MET A 621 12.35 -20.34 -24.89
CA MET A 621 11.48 -19.16 -24.80
C MET A 621 11.36 -18.62 -23.38
N PHE A 622 11.45 -19.49 -22.37
CA PHE A 622 11.40 -19.08 -20.97
C PHE A 622 12.60 -18.19 -20.60
N GLU A 623 13.82 -18.62 -20.93
CA GLU A 623 15.03 -17.82 -20.72
C GLU A 623 15.02 -16.51 -21.55
N LYS A 624 14.42 -16.54 -22.73
CA LYS A 624 14.24 -15.35 -23.56
C LYS A 624 13.41 -14.28 -22.85
N ILE A 625 12.28 -14.68 -22.25
CA ILE A 625 11.39 -13.79 -21.49
C ILE A 625 12.11 -13.22 -20.26
N LEU A 626 12.87 -14.05 -19.54
CA LEU A 626 13.58 -13.63 -18.33
C LEU A 626 14.75 -12.67 -18.59
N THR A 627 15.36 -12.73 -19.78
CA THR A 627 16.53 -11.90 -20.13
C THR A 627 16.17 -10.66 -20.95
N GLY A 628 14.90 -10.53 -21.36
CA GLY A 628 14.38 -9.39 -22.12
C GLY A 628 15.02 -9.23 -23.50
N LYS A 629 15.53 -10.30 -24.11
CA LYS A 629 16.29 -10.30 -25.38
C LYS A 629 15.56 -10.95 -26.55
#